data_AF-A0A7C7S041-F1
#
_entry.id   AF-A0A7C7S041-F1
#
_cell.length_a   1.000
_cell.length_b   1.000
_cell.length_c   1.000
_cell.angle_alpha   90.00
_cell.angle_beta   90.00
_cell.angle_gamma   90.00
#
_symmetry.space_group_name_H-M   'P 1'
#
loop_
_entity.id
_entity.type
_entity.pdbx_description
1 polymer ?
#
loop_
_entity_poly.entity_id
_entity_poly.type
_entity_poly.pdbx_seq_one_letter_code
_entity_poly.pdbx_strand_id
1 'polypeptide(L)'
;MVPIRQHRVGQRQLARRLKFTERAARWGAAAVAVYPLLVLYPLALATENLYIPLLTLALWAVLRAGDRNRGRDFALAGLLLGFTALTRSVATLFVPLIGLWAWADARPRRTGLRHVALLALCFLLVTLPWSVRNTLLHGEFHFIESALGYDLYQGYHPQSTGTFSADIALDLVPILDDGERHRRGMEAFWSFVLADPARVPYLMVRKFGHFWGLDRRAFQYFYSNNFFGHWPPGLVVGALVLLCGPLILMAPAGLAGLTLTRPRRETSLVALLLIYYTGIHMLILAEPRFHVPLIPLLAVLTAHALDDRPWRRAARRQKALAALLVLPLLVNWVWELARDWDLLTALVGPEGHRLWLGY
;
A
#
# COMPACT_ATOMS: atom_id res chain seq x y z
N MET A 1 -27.65 8.20 2.27
CA MET A 1 -27.47 7.51 0.95
C MET A 1 -26.71 8.41 -0.05
N VAL A 2 -25.44 8.74 0.22
CA VAL A 2 -24.50 9.30 -0.77
C VAL A 2 -23.11 8.89 -0.28
N PRO A 3 -22.45 7.87 -0.89
CA PRO A 3 -21.10 8.11 -1.41
C PRO A 3 -20.68 7.28 -2.64
N ILE A 4 -21.59 6.58 -3.34
CA ILE A 4 -21.18 5.67 -4.45
C ILE A 4 -20.79 6.42 -5.74
N ARG A 5 -21.29 7.66 -5.95
CA ARG A 5 -21.03 8.40 -7.21
C ARG A 5 -19.65 9.05 -7.29
N GLN A 6 -19.05 9.52 -6.18
CA GLN A 6 -17.80 10.28 -6.23
C GLN A 6 -16.57 9.38 -6.50
N HIS A 7 -16.51 8.18 -5.89
CA HIS A 7 -15.41 7.24 -6.14
C HIS A 7 -15.31 6.77 -7.60
N ARG A 8 -16.45 6.58 -8.27
CA ARG A 8 -16.50 6.16 -9.69
C ARG A 8 -15.92 7.21 -10.64
N VAL A 9 -16.02 8.50 -10.30
CA VAL A 9 -15.51 9.59 -11.15
C VAL A 9 -14.00 9.69 -11.05
N GLY A 10 -13.43 9.61 -9.85
CA GLY A 10 -11.97 9.68 -9.64
C GLY A 10 -11.22 8.56 -10.36
N GLN A 11 -11.68 7.31 -10.22
CA GLN A 11 -11.04 6.15 -10.87
C GLN A 11 -11.11 6.20 -12.40
N ARG A 12 -12.25 6.62 -12.96
CA ARG A 12 -12.38 6.80 -14.41
C ARG A 12 -11.45 7.88 -14.94
N GLN A 13 -11.28 8.98 -14.21
CA GLN A 13 -10.36 10.04 -14.60
C GLN A 13 -8.90 9.60 -14.49
N LEU A 14 -8.54 8.81 -13.48
CA LEU A 14 -7.20 8.23 -13.33
C LEU A 14 -6.85 7.31 -14.51
N ALA A 15 -7.74 6.37 -14.84
CA ALA A 15 -7.54 5.47 -15.99
C ALA A 15 -7.45 6.20 -17.33
N ARG A 16 -8.26 7.25 -17.54
CA ARG A 16 -8.17 8.11 -18.73
C ARG A 16 -6.83 8.85 -18.81
N ARG A 17 -6.28 9.31 -17.69
CA ARG A 17 -4.94 9.94 -17.63
C ARG A 17 -3.83 8.94 -17.94
N LEU A 18 -4.00 7.68 -17.57
CA LEU A 18 -3.12 6.59 -17.99
C LEU A 18 -3.25 6.22 -19.49
N LYS A 19 -4.16 6.88 -20.21
CA LYS A 19 -4.42 6.66 -21.64
C LYS A 19 -4.89 5.23 -21.93
N PHE A 20 -5.66 4.66 -20.99
CA PHE A 20 -6.35 3.39 -21.17
C PHE A 20 -7.77 3.62 -21.69
N THR A 21 -8.39 2.56 -22.21
CA THR A 21 -9.75 2.61 -22.77
C THR A 21 -10.79 2.99 -21.72
N GLU A 22 -11.87 3.64 -22.14
CA GLU A 22 -13.01 3.98 -21.27
C GLU A 22 -13.65 2.71 -20.66
N ARG A 23 -13.61 1.60 -21.40
CA ARG A 23 -14.10 0.31 -20.93
C ARG A 23 -13.21 -0.23 -19.79
N ALA A 24 -11.88 -0.25 -19.96
CA ALA A 24 -10.96 -0.59 -18.87
C ALA A 24 -11.15 0.31 -17.64
N ALA A 25 -11.36 1.62 -17.84
CA ALA A 25 -11.62 2.58 -16.77
C ALA A 25 -12.89 2.24 -15.96
N ARG A 26 -13.97 1.80 -16.63
CA ARG A 26 -15.22 1.38 -15.98
C ARG A 26 -15.06 0.07 -15.22
N TRP A 27 -14.38 -0.91 -15.80
CA TRP A 27 -14.11 -2.19 -15.15
C TRP A 27 -13.21 -2.03 -13.91
N GLY A 28 -12.15 -1.23 -14.00
CA GLY A 28 -11.30 -0.91 -12.85
C GLY A 28 -12.09 -0.25 -11.72
N ALA A 29 -12.93 0.75 -12.04
CA ALA A 29 -13.78 1.40 -11.05
C ALA A 29 -14.82 0.44 -10.43
N ALA A 30 -15.36 -0.50 -11.22
CA ALA A 30 -16.28 -1.52 -10.71
C ALA A 30 -15.58 -2.50 -9.77
N ALA A 31 -14.38 -2.98 -10.14
CA ALA A 31 -13.57 -3.87 -9.32
C ALA A 31 -13.22 -3.25 -7.96
N VAL A 32 -12.83 -1.97 -7.93
CA VAL A 32 -12.60 -1.22 -6.68
C VAL A 32 -13.86 -1.14 -5.81
N ALA A 33 -15.01 -0.88 -6.43
CA ALA A 33 -16.28 -0.71 -5.71
C ALA A 33 -16.79 -2.00 -5.04
N VAL A 34 -16.36 -3.17 -5.53
CA VAL A 34 -16.75 -4.48 -4.98
C VAL A 34 -15.58 -5.20 -4.30
N TYR A 35 -14.42 -4.56 -4.19
CA TYR A 35 -13.25 -5.17 -3.58
C TYR A 35 -13.52 -5.40 -2.08
N PRO A 36 -13.50 -6.65 -1.58
CA PRO A 36 -14.03 -6.97 -0.25
C PRO A 36 -13.43 -6.15 0.89
N LEU A 37 -12.11 -5.97 0.93
CA LEU A 37 -11.49 -5.16 1.97
C LEU A 37 -11.92 -3.69 1.88
N LEU A 38 -12.09 -3.12 0.68
CA LEU A 38 -12.55 -1.73 0.55
C LEU A 38 -14.03 -1.55 0.95
N VAL A 39 -14.80 -2.64 0.99
CA VAL A 39 -16.18 -2.66 1.50
C VAL A 39 -16.20 -2.83 3.02
N LEU A 40 -15.29 -3.63 3.58
CA LEU A 40 -15.22 -3.92 5.02
C LEU A 40 -14.51 -2.83 5.83
N TYR A 41 -13.47 -2.19 5.30
CA TYR A 41 -12.69 -1.18 6.02
C TYR A 41 -13.49 0.04 6.49
N PRO A 42 -14.53 0.52 5.77
CA PRO A 42 -15.42 1.55 6.28
C PRO A 42 -16.18 1.16 7.56
N LEU A 43 -16.29 -0.13 7.88
CA LEU A 43 -16.89 -0.60 9.14
C LEU A 43 -15.94 -0.41 10.33
N ALA A 44 -14.63 -0.25 10.06
CA ALA A 44 -13.62 0.08 11.05
C ALA A 44 -13.27 1.58 10.98
N LEU A 45 -12.86 2.17 12.10
CA LEU A 45 -12.27 3.52 12.12
C LEU A 45 -10.81 3.47 11.63
N ALA A 46 -10.61 3.04 10.39
CA ALA A 46 -9.31 2.79 9.78
C ALA A 46 -8.81 4.00 8.97
N THR A 47 -7.51 4.29 9.07
CA THR A 47 -6.85 5.40 8.36
C THR A 47 -6.98 5.30 6.83
N GLU A 48 -7.08 4.07 6.33
CA GLU A 48 -7.20 3.68 4.94
C GLU A 48 -8.44 4.31 4.29
N ASN A 49 -9.51 4.51 5.05
CA ASN A 49 -10.76 5.11 4.56
C ASN A 49 -10.55 6.52 4.00
N LEU A 50 -9.65 7.31 4.60
CA LEU A 50 -9.29 8.64 4.14
C LEU A 50 -8.03 8.62 3.26
N TYR A 51 -7.06 7.78 3.61
CA TYR A 51 -5.78 7.70 2.91
C TYR A 51 -5.92 7.27 1.44
N ILE A 52 -6.72 6.24 1.15
CA ILE A 52 -6.88 5.68 -0.20
C ILE A 52 -7.50 6.68 -1.19
N PRO A 53 -8.62 7.37 -0.88
CA PRO A 53 -9.14 8.39 -1.78
C PRO A 53 -8.19 9.58 -1.94
N LEU A 54 -7.51 10.01 -0.87
CA LEU A 54 -6.52 11.10 -0.95
C LEU A 54 -5.33 10.72 -1.83
N LEU A 55 -4.74 9.53 -1.64
CA LEU A 55 -3.64 9.04 -2.47
C LEU A 55 -4.06 8.93 -3.94
N THR A 56 -5.25 8.38 -4.21
CA THR A 56 -5.79 8.29 -5.57
C THR A 56 -5.95 9.68 -6.20
N LEU A 57 -6.51 10.64 -5.45
CA LEU A 57 -6.73 12.01 -5.91
C LEU A 57 -5.41 12.77 -6.10
N ALA A 58 -4.44 12.56 -5.22
CA ALA A 58 -3.09 13.10 -5.33
C ALA A 58 -2.40 12.60 -6.59
N LEU A 59 -2.46 11.29 -6.88
CA LEU A 59 -1.92 10.71 -8.12
C LEU A 59 -2.60 11.28 -9.37
N TRP A 60 -3.92 11.39 -9.35
CA TRP A 60 -4.65 12.06 -10.43
C TRP A 60 -4.18 13.51 -10.63
N ALA A 61 -3.96 14.25 -9.54
CA ALA A 61 -3.50 15.63 -9.59
C ALA A 61 -2.07 15.74 -10.13
N VAL A 62 -1.17 14.84 -9.74
CA VAL A 62 0.21 14.75 -10.26
C VAL A 62 0.20 14.45 -11.76
N LEU A 63 -0.58 13.46 -12.21
CA LEU A 63 -0.72 13.15 -13.64
C LEU A 63 -1.30 14.34 -14.41
N ARG A 64 -2.33 14.97 -13.87
CA ARG A 64 -2.94 16.18 -14.45
C ARG A 64 -1.94 17.35 -14.53
N ALA A 65 -1.11 17.54 -13.51
CA ALA A 65 -0.07 18.55 -13.49
C ALA A 65 1.01 18.26 -14.54
N GLY A 66 1.38 16.99 -14.69
CA GLY A 66 2.29 16.52 -15.73
C GLY A 66 1.76 16.76 -17.14
N ASP A 67 0.46 16.57 -17.38
CA ASP A 67 -0.16 16.76 -18.69
C ASP A 67 -0.36 18.24 -19.06
N ARG A 68 -0.82 19.05 -18.10
CA ARG A 68 -1.17 20.46 -18.36
C ARG A 68 0.01 21.40 -18.18
N ASN A 69 1.04 20.97 -17.45
CA ASN A 69 2.24 21.72 -17.14
C ASN A 69 1.95 23.14 -16.57
N ARG A 70 0.97 23.25 -15.67
CA ARG A 70 0.57 24.52 -15.02
C ARG A 70 0.93 24.52 -13.54
N GLY A 71 1.53 25.60 -13.05
CA GLY A 71 1.92 25.73 -11.63
C GLY A 71 0.77 25.49 -10.64
N ARG A 72 -0.46 25.92 -10.95
CA ARG A 72 -1.64 25.66 -10.11
C ARG A 72 -1.98 24.17 -9.96
N ASP A 73 -1.72 23.36 -10.99
CA ASP A 73 -1.98 21.92 -10.93
C ASP A 73 -0.89 21.23 -10.07
N PHE A 74 0.36 21.74 -10.08
CA PHE A 74 1.41 21.30 -9.16
C PHE A 74 1.16 21.72 -7.70
N ALA A 75 0.63 22.94 -7.49
CA ALA A 75 0.21 23.39 -6.17
C ALA A 75 -0.90 22.50 -5.59
N LEU A 76 -1.94 22.20 -6.39
CA LEU A 76 -2.99 21.26 -6.01
C LEU A 76 -2.44 19.86 -5.68
N ALA A 77 -1.51 19.35 -6.49
CA ALA A 77 -0.85 18.08 -6.21
C ALA A 77 -0.08 18.11 -4.88
N GLY A 78 0.65 19.19 -4.59
CA GLY A 78 1.37 19.39 -3.33
C GLY A 78 0.44 19.41 -2.11
N LEU A 79 -0.67 20.15 -2.19
CA LEU A 79 -1.68 20.19 -1.12
C LEU A 79 -2.27 18.79 -0.85
N LEU A 80 -2.67 18.08 -1.91
CA LEU A 80 -3.25 16.73 -1.79
C LEU A 80 -2.25 15.71 -1.25
N LEU A 81 -0.98 15.79 -1.68
CA LEU A 81 0.09 14.96 -1.12
C LEU A 81 0.32 15.29 0.36
N GLY A 82 0.21 16.57 0.76
CA GLY A 82 0.32 16.99 2.15
C GLY A 82 -0.77 16.37 3.02
N PHE A 83 -2.03 16.45 2.59
CA PHE A 83 -3.13 15.78 3.27
C PHE A 83 -2.98 14.26 3.29
N THR A 84 -2.51 13.67 2.18
CA THR A 84 -2.22 12.23 2.11
C THR A 84 -1.18 11.83 3.15
N ALA A 85 -0.07 12.59 3.26
CA ALA A 85 0.98 12.33 4.22
C ALA A 85 0.54 12.54 5.67
N LEU A 86 -0.31 13.53 5.96
CA LEU A 86 -0.88 13.70 7.31
C LEU A 86 -1.81 12.56 7.72
N THR A 87 -2.41 11.84 6.76
CA THR A 87 -3.21 10.64 7.09
C THR A 87 -2.37 9.40 7.30
N ARG A 88 -1.33 9.20 6.50
CA ARG A 88 -0.28 8.20 6.74
C ARG A 88 1.06 8.74 6.25
N SER A 89 2.01 8.84 7.16
CA SER A 89 3.33 9.44 6.94
C SER A 89 4.14 8.73 5.84
N VAL A 90 3.84 7.46 5.55
CA VAL A 90 4.46 6.66 4.49
C VAL A 90 4.35 7.29 3.10
N ALA A 91 3.44 8.24 2.84
CA ALA A 91 3.41 8.97 1.57
C ALA A 91 4.52 10.05 1.44
N THR A 92 5.17 10.43 2.54
CA THR A 92 6.09 11.58 2.60
C THR A 92 7.28 11.44 1.67
N LEU A 93 7.99 10.30 1.72
CA LEU A 93 9.19 10.09 0.90
C LEU A 93 8.86 9.86 -0.58
N PHE A 94 7.58 9.72 -0.94
CA PHE A 94 7.15 9.70 -2.35
C PHE A 94 7.17 11.09 -2.99
N VAL A 95 7.01 12.15 -2.20
CA VAL A 95 6.98 13.54 -2.67
C VAL A 95 8.26 13.96 -3.41
N PRO A 96 9.48 13.77 -2.87
CA PRO A 96 10.70 14.08 -3.61
C PRO A 96 10.83 13.23 -4.89
N LEU A 97 10.38 11.96 -4.86
CA LEU A 97 10.38 11.09 -6.06
C LEU A 97 9.45 11.63 -7.16
N ILE A 98 8.26 12.13 -6.79
CA ILE A 98 7.36 12.83 -7.72
C ILE A 98 8.03 14.10 -8.26
N GLY A 99 8.71 14.87 -7.41
CA GLY A 99 9.44 16.06 -7.82
C GLY A 99 10.51 15.75 -8.89
N LEU A 100 11.32 14.72 -8.65
CA LEU A 100 12.33 14.24 -9.60
C LEU A 100 11.68 13.74 -10.91
N TRP A 101 10.62 12.95 -10.81
CA TRP A 101 9.85 12.46 -11.96
C TRP A 101 9.27 13.62 -12.80
N ALA A 102 8.71 14.64 -12.14
CA ALA A 102 8.15 15.81 -12.81
C ALA A 102 9.25 16.66 -13.48
N TRP A 103 10.40 16.81 -12.83
CA TRP A 103 11.52 17.61 -13.32
C TRP A 103 12.29 16.96 -14.49
N ALA A 104 12.38 15.63 -14.53
CA ALA A 104 13.13 14.90 -15.57
C ALA A 104 12.69 15.28 -16.99
N ASP A 105 11.37 15.36 -17.21
CA ASP A 105 10.76 15.66 -18.51
C ASP A 105 10.48 17.15 -18.72
N ALA A 106 10.71 17.98 -17.71
CA ALA A 106 10.41 19.40 -17.80
C ALA A 106 11.35 20.09 -18.81
N ARG A 107 10.74 20.75 -19.79
CA ARG A 107 11.42 21.62 -20.76
C ARG A 107 10.65 22.95 -20.84
N PRO A 108 11.29 24.11 -20.54
CA PRO A 108 12.65 24.28 -20.04
C PRO A 108 12.81 23.83 -18.56
N ARG A 109 14.04 23.43 -18.17
CA ARG A 109 14.36 22.93 -16.82
C ARG A 109 14.02 23.92 -15.70
N ARG A 110 14.16 25.23 -15.95
CA ARG A 110 13.81 26.31 -15.01
C ARG A 110 12.33 26.29 -14.63
N THR A 111 11.44 26.03 -15.59
CA THR A 111 9.99 25.89 -15.33
C THR A 111 9.72 24.63 -14.51
N GLY A 112 10.43 23.53 -14.79
CA GLY A 112 10.39 22.32 -13.99
C GLY A 112 10.74 22.56 -12.52
N LEU A 113 11.83 23.27 -12.25
CA LEU A 113 12.24 23.61 -10.88
C LEU A 113 11.19 24.46 -10.17
N ARG A 114 10.58 25.44 -10.86
CA ARG A 114 9.47 26.23 -10.29
C ARG A 114 8.27 25.35 -9.93
N HIS A 115 7.91 24.39 -10.79
CA HIS A 115 6.81 23.46 -10.52
C HIS A 115 7.09 22.52 -9.35
N VAL A 116 8.32 21.99 -9.25
CA VAL A 116 8.74 21.18 -8.09
C VAL A 116 8.74 22.02 -6.81
N ALA A 117 9.24 23.25 -6.87
CA ALA A 117 9.21 24.17 -5.73
C ALA A 117 7.78 24.49 -5.28
N LEU A 118 6.85 24.74 -6.21
CA LEU A 118 5.44 24.96 -5.89
C LEU A 118 4.79 23.73 -5.25
N LEU A 119 5.06 22.53 -5.78
CA LEU A 119 4.58 21.27 -5.21
C LEU A 119 5.13 21.08 -3.78
N ALA A 120 6.43 21.25 -3.58
CA ALA A 120 7.08 21.11 -2.28
C ALA A 120 6.59 22.16 -1.29
N LEU A 121 6.44 23.42 -1.71
CA LEU A 121 5.93 24.49 -0.85
C LEU A 121 4.50 24.20 -0.38
N CYS A 122 3.61 23.76 -1.27
CA CYS A 122 2.24 23.43 -0.92
C CYS A 122 2.15 22.17 -0.04
N PHE A 123 3.02 21.19 -0.27
CA PHE A 123 3.15 20.04 0.61
C PHE A 123 3.56 20.45 2.02
N LEU A 124 4.62 21.27 2.13
CA LEU A 124 5.14 21.78 3.39
C LEU A 124 4.14 22.70 4.10
N LEU A 125 3.38 23.51 3.36
CA LEU A 125 2.33 24.36 3.93
C LEU A 125 1.31 23.55 4.74
N VAL A 126 0.98 22.34 4.28
CA VAL A 126 0.04 21.44 4.96
C VAL A 126 0.71 20.68 6.11
N THR A 127 1.95 20.22 5.92
CA THR A 127 2.61 19.32 6.89
C THR A 127 3.41 20.03 7.98
N LEU A 128 3.95 21.22 7.72
CA LEU A 128 4.77 21.95 8.68
C LEU A 128 4.04 22.35 9.97
N PRO A 129 2.78 22.80 9.97
CA PRO A 129 2.10 23.15 11.21
C PRO A 129 2.05 21.96 12.20
N TRP A 130 1.80 20.76 11.67
CA TRP A 130 1.81 19.52 12.46
C TRP A 130 3.22 19.13 12.91
N SER A 131 4.20 19.21 12.01
CA SER A 131 5.63 18.96 12.31
C SER A 131 6.14 19.86 13.45
N VAL A 132 5.84 21.16 13.38
CA VAL A 132 6.22 22.13 14.41
C VAL A 132 5.55 21.79 15.74
N ARG A 133 4.25 21.47 15.73
CA ARG A 133 3.53 21.05 16.94
C ARG A 133 4.16 19.81 17.56
N ASN A 134 4.45 18.77 16.78
CA ASN A 134 5.03 17.53 17.31
C ASN A 134 6.45 17.74 17.83
N THR A 135 7.25 18.51 17.11
CA THR A 135 8.62 18.82 17.53
C THR A 135 8.66 19.60 18.84
N LEU A 136 7.77 20.59 19.00
CA LEU A 136 7.66 21.34 20.25
C LEU A 136 7.10 20.49 21.40
N LEU A 137 6.17 19.58 21.12
CA LEU A 137 5.57 18.71 22.13
C LEU A 137 6.57 17.70 22.68
N HIS A 138 7.34 17.03 21.81
CA HIS A 138 8.25 15.96 22.20
C HIS A 138 9.66 16.46 22.55
N GLY A 139 10.00 17.72 22.26
CA GLY A 139 11.33 18.28 22.52
C GLY A 139 12.42 17.75 21.58
N GLU A 140 12.06 17.00 20.55
CA GLU A 140 12.95 16.44 19.53
C GLU A 140 12.28 16.51 18.14
N PHE A 141 13.06 16.41 17.05
CA PHE A 141 12.51 16.58 15.70
C PHE A 141 11.59 15.43 15.30
N HIS A 142 10.31 15.76 15.08
CA HIS A 142 9.29 14.84 14.56
C HIS A 142 8.57 15.47 13.39
N PHE A 143 8.72 14.91 12.17
CA PHE A 143 8.13 15.53 10.98
C PHE A 143 6.61 15.31 10.87
N ILE A 144 6.14 14.06 10.80
CA ILE A 144 4.69 13.76 10.76
C ILE A 144 4.36 12.66 11.75
N GLU A 145 5.13 11.58 11.72
CA GLU A 145 4.97 10.38 12.53
C GLU A 145 5.86 10.44 13.77
N SER A 146 5.30 10.12 14.93
CA SER A 146 6.07 9.82 16.15
C SER A 146 6.25 8.30 16.35
N ALA A 147 5.46 7.45 15.69
CA ALA A 147 5.51 5.99 15.88
C ALA A 147 6.62 5.23 15.10
N LEU A 148 7.47 5.89 14.31
CA LEU A 148 8.46 5.19 13.47
C LEU A 148 9.39 4.26 14.27
N GLY A 149 9.87 4.69 15.44
CA GLY A 149 10.71 3.87 16.31
C GLY A 149 9.97 2.62 16.81
N TYR A 150 8.68 2.73 17.10
CA TYR A 150 7.83 1.61 17.49
C TYR A 150 7.62 0.60 16.35
N ASP A 151 7.38 1.08 15.13
CA ASP A 151 7.20 0.21 13.95
C ASP A 151 8.51 -0.51 13.57
N LEU A 152 9.65 0.20 13.63
CA LEU A 152 10.97 -0.38 13.40
C LEU A 152 11.35 -1.39 14.47
N TYR A 153 11.05 -1.10 15.74
CA TYR A 153 11.22 -2.05 16.84
C TYR A 153 10.51 -3.36 16.53
N GLN A 154 9.21 -3.33 16.24
CA GLN A 154 8.45 -4.53 15.90
C GLN A 154 8.99 -5.22 14.63
N GLY A 155 9.35 -4.45 13.61
CA GLY A 155 9.81 -4.99 12.33
C GLY A 155 11.17 -5.67 12.38
N TYR A 156 11.99 -5.39 13.40
CA TYR A 156 13.36 -5.89 13.54
C TYR A 156 13.65 -6.64 14.84
N HIS A 157 12.72 -6.65 15.80
CA HIS A 157 12.84 -7.38 17.05
C HIS A 157 13.40 -8.80 16.83
N PRO A 158 14.30 -9.34 17.67
CA PRO A 158 14.96 -10.63 17.45
C PRO A 158 14.00 -11.80 17.20
N GLN A 159 12.81 -11.76 17.81
CA GLN A 159 11.76 -12.77 17.64
C GLN A 159 10.76 -12.46 16.50
N SER A 160 10.83 -11.27 15.91
CA SER A 160 9.95 -10.87 14.82
C SER A 160 10.29 -11.59 13.52
N THR A 161 9.31 -11.69 12.63
CA THR A 161 9.55 -12.09 11.24
C THR A 161 9.33 -10.96 10.24
N GLY A 162 9.23 -9.71 10.74
CA GLY A 162 9.00 -8.51 9.94
C GLY A 162 7.52 -8.13 9.75
N THR A 163 6.60 -8.86 10.37
CA THR A 163 5.17 -8.52 10.45
C THR A 163 4.81 -8.09 11.86
N PHE A 164 3.65 -7.46 12.02
CA PHE A 164 3.10 -7.11 13.33
C PHE A 164 2.95 -8.36 14.22
N SER A 165 3.31 -8.23 15.49
CA SER A 165 3.09 -9.24 16.53
C SER A 165 2.54 -8.55 17.79
N ALA A 166 1.43 -9.06 18.33
CA ALA A 166 0.82 -8.50 19.53
C ALA A 166 1.75 -8.60 20.74
N ASP A 167 2.47 -9.72 20.89
CA ASP A 167 3.36 -9.95 22.03
C ASP A 167 4.53 -8.96 22.03
N ILE A 168 5.14 -8.72 20.86
CA ILE A 168 6.25 -7.76 20.70
C ILE A 168 5.73 -6.33 20.84
N ALA A 169 4.53 -6.04 20.35
CA ALA A 169 3.91 -4.74 20.51
C ALA A 169 3.76 -4.35 22.00
N LEU A 170 3.41 -5.32 22.86
CA LEU A 170 3.22 -5.10 24.29
C LEU A 170 4.48 -4.65 25.04
N ASP A 171 5.68 -4.81 24.47
CA ASP A 171 6.92 -4.32 25.08
C ASP A 171 6.95 -2.78 25.17
N LEU A 172 6.39 -2.11 24.15
CA LEU A 172 6.45 -0.65 24.03
C LEU A 172 5.08 0.04 24.14
N VAL A 173 3.98 -0.67 23.91
CA VAL A 173 2.61 -0.12 24.04
C VAL A 173 2.34 0.53 25.42
N PRO A 174 2.82 -0.01 26.56
CA PRO A 174 2.62 0.61 27.87
C PRO A 174 3.29 1.99 28.03
N ILE A 175 4.23 2.34 27.15
CA ILE A 175 4.84 3.68 27.13
C ILE A 175 3.86 4.63 26.44
N LEU A 176 3.13 5.40 27.25
CA LEU A 176 2.07 6.31 26.77
C LEU A 176 2.62 7.59 26.14
N ASP A 177 3.85 7.98 26.47
CA ASP A 177 4.53 9.10 25.81
C ASP A 177 5.08 8.63 24.45
N ASP A 178 4.51 9.14 23.37
CA ASP A 178 4.89 8.77 22.00
C ASP A 178 6.35 9.10 21.68
N GLY A 179 6.91 10.19 22.23
CA GLY A 179 8.30 10.57 22.01
C GLY A 179 9.26 9.62 22.72
N GLU A 180 8.96 9.29 23.98
CA GLU A 180 9.74 8.30 24.72
C GLU A 180 9.66 6.91 24.05
N ARG A 181 8.46 6.51 23.60
CA ARG A 181 8.24 5.25 22.88
C ARG A 181 9.01 5.21 21.57
N HIS A 182 9.01 6.32 20.83
CA HIS A 182 9.81 6.48 19.61
C HIS A 182 11.29 6.26 19.90
N ARG A 183 11.84 7.00 20.86
CA ARG A 183 13.26 7.00 21.21
C ARG A 183 13.73 5.61 21.61
N ARG A 184 13.02 4.94 22.53
CA ARG A 184 13.36 3.56 22.94
C ARG A 184 13.25 2.57 21.80
N GLY A 185 12.20 2.68 20.97
CA GLY A 185 12.04 1.83 19.80
C GLY A 185 13.18 1.99 18.79
N MET A 186 13.63 3.22 18.57
CA MET A 186 14.76 3.53 17.69
C MET A 186 16.10 3.01 18.24
N GLU A 187 16.37 3.21 19.54
CA GLU A 187 17.57 2.69 20.21
C GLU A 187 17.65 1.16 20.11
N ALA A 188 16.54 0.47 20.39
CA ALA A 188 16.45 -0.97 20.29
C ALA A 188 16.53 -1.47 18.84
N PHE A 189 15.89 -0.78 17.88
CA PHE A 189 16.04 -1.09 16.46
C PHE A 189 17.51 -1.11 16.03
N TRP A 190 18.27 -0.06 16.37
CA TRP A 190 19.69 0.00 16.01
C TRP A 190 20.51 -1.08 16.71
N SER A 191 20.23 -1.38 17.98
CA SER A 191 20.93 -2.46 18.68
C SER A 191 20.67 -3.82 18.02
N PHE A 192 19.45 -4.10 17.57
CA PHE A 192 19.12 -5.34 16.85
C PHE A 192 19.83 -5.44 15.50
N VAL A 193 19.83 -4.36 14.72
CA VAL A 193 20.50 -4.33 13.40
C VAL A 193 22.01 -4.47 13.52
N LEU A 194 22.62 -3.84 14.53
CA LEU A 194 24.06 -3.93 14.76
C LEU A 194 24.49 -5.29 15.32
N ALA A 195 23.63 -5.95 16.12
CA ALA A 195 23.89 -7.28 16.65
C ALA A 195 23.82 -8.38 15.57
N ASP A 196 22.91 -8.26 14.60
CA ASP A 196 22.74 -9.22 13.51
C ASP A 196 22.41 -8.54 12.16
N PRO A 197 23.40 -7.90 11.52
CA PRO A 197 23.18 -7.20 10.25
C PRO A 197 22.82 -8.15 9.10
N ALA A 198 23.24 -9.42 9.18
CA ALA A 198 22.95 -10.43 8.17
C ALA A 198 21.46 -10.81 8.10
N ARG A 199 20.72 -10.57 9.18
CA ARG A 199 19.26 -10.78 9.23
C ARG A 199 18.46 -9.70 8.49
N VAL A 200 19.03 -8.52 8.22
CA VAL A 200 18.30 -7.43 7.55
C VAL A 200 17.81 -7.83 6.14
N PRO A 201 18.65 -8.35 5.22
CA PRO A 201 18.15 -8.81 3.91
C PRO A 201 17.09 -9.91 4.01
N TYR A 202 17.24 -10.83 4.97
CA TYR A 202 16.24 -11.87 5.24
C TYR A 202 14.89 -11.26 5.63
N LEU A 203 14.88 -10.29 6.55
CA LEU A 203 13.67 -9.59 6.96
C LEU A 203 13.06 -8.79 5.81
N MET A 204 13.85 -8.18 4.94
CA MET A 204 13.32 -7.47 3.77
C MET A 204 12.57 -8.42 2.83
N VAL A 205 13.10 -9.63 2.57
CA VAL A 205 12.41 -10.66 1.76
C VAL A 205 11.15 -11.16 2.46
N ARG A 206 11.20 -11.41 3.78
CA ARG A 206 10.01 -11.77 4.56
C ARG A 206 8.93 -10.68 4.49
N LYS A 207 9.32 -9.42 4.66
CA LYS A 207 8.42 -8.26 4.59
C LYS A 207 7.81 -8.07 3.21
N PHE A 208 8.56 -8.35 2.13
CA PHE A 208 7.98 -8.42 0.78
C PHE A 208 6.84 -9.45 0.71
N GLY A 209 7.07 -10.65 1.25
CA GLY A 209 6.08 -11.72 1.30
C GLY A 209 4.85 -11.35 2.15
N HIS A 210 5.06 -10.71 3.30
CA HIS A 210 3.98 -10.22 4.15
C HIS A 210 3.18 -9.08 3.49
N PHE A 211 3.84 -8.11 2.86
CA PHE A 211 3.20 -6.97 2.20
C PHE A 211 2.27 -7.41 1.07
N TRP A 212 2.72 -8.37 0.24
CA TRP A 212 1.92 -8.97 -0.82
C TRP A 212 1.16 -10.23 -0.36
N GLY A 213 1.06 -10.49 0.95
CA GLY A 213 0.39 -11.65 1.51
C GLY A 213 -1.12 -11.61 1.35
N LEU A 214 -1.78 -12.75 1.59
CA LEU A 214 -3.23 -12.87 1.49
C LEU A 214 -3.89 -12.34 2.77
N ASP A 215 -4.58 -11.20 2.68
CA ASP A 215 -5.25 -10.63 3.85
C ASP A 215 -6.50 -11.44 4.23
N ARG A 216 -6.36 -12.22 5.29
CA ARG A 216 -7.40 -13.05 5.91
C ARG A 216 -7.48 -12.86 7.43
N ARG A 217 -6.67 -11.95 7.99
CA ARG A 217 -6.43 -11.82 9.43
C ARG A 217 -7.70 -11.48 10.20
N ALA A 218 -8.43 -10.46 9.76
CA ALA A 218 -9.69 -10.07 10.39
C ALA A 218 -10.72 -11.20 10.38
N PHE A 219 -10.90 -11.88 9.25
CA PHE A 219 -11.83 -13.01 9.15
C PHE A 219 -11.40 -14.17 10.05
N GLN A 220 -10.13 -14.56 10.03
CA GLN A 220 -9.60 -15.62 10.88
C GLN A 220 -9.84 -15.31 12.36
N TYR A 221 -9.55 -14.08 12.80
CA TYR A 221 -9.79 -13.68 14.19
C TYR A 221 -11.26 -13.78 14.57
N PHE A 222 -12.15 -13.07 13.87
CA PHE A 222 -13.57 -13.04 14.25
C PHE A 222 -14.25 -14.41 14.16
N TYR A 223 -13.94 -15.17 13.09
CA TYR A 223 -14.50 -16.51 12.95
C TYR A 223 -13.99 -17.47 14.01
N SER A 224 -12.68 -17.55 14.25
CA SER A 224 -12.07 -18.48 15.22
C SER A 224 -12.38 -18.17 16.69
N ASN A 225 -12.85 -16.96 16.98
CA ASN A 225 -13.30 -16.52 18.30
C ASN A 225 -14.84 -16.53 18.43
N ASN A 226 -15.53 -17.32 17.59
CA ASN A 226 -16.97 -17.58 17.66
C ASN A 226 -17.89 -16.36 17.49
N PHE A 227 -17.42 -15.26 16.88
CA PHE A 227 -18.28 -14.08 16.66
C PHE A 227 -19.40 -14.33 15.64
N PHE A 228 -19.19 -15.28 14.71
CA PHE A 228 -20.17 -15.62 13.67
C PHE A 228 -20.87 -16.97 13.87
N GLY A 229 -20.52 -17.72 14.92
CA GLY A 229 -20.95 -19.10 15.10
C GLY A 229 -20.30 -20.09 14.13
N HIS A 230 -20.76 -21.34 14.17
CA HIS A 230 -20.33 -22.38 13.23
C HIS A 230 -20.85 -22.08 11.81
N TRP A 231 -19.95 -22.09 10.83
CA TRP A 231 -20.29 -21.99 9.42
C TRP A 231 -20.02 -23.32 8.72
N PRO A 232 -20.84 -23.71 7.73
CA PRO A 232 -20.54 -24.89 6.93
C PRO A 232 -19.19 -24.70 6.20
N PRO A 233 -18.39 -25.77 6.00
CA PRO A 233 -17.07 -25.69 5.38
C PRO A 233 -17.02 -24.88 4.08
N GLY A 234 -18.03 -25.05 3.21
CA GLY A 234 -18.12 -24.34 1.94
C GLY A 234 -18.25 -22.82 2.09
N LEU A 235 -18.90 -22.33 3.15
CA LEU A 235 -19.03 -20.89 3.42
C LEU A 235 -17.71 -20.29 3.93
N VAL A 236 -16.98 -21.03 4.77
CA VAL A 236 -15.64 -20.62 5.24
C VAL A 236 -14.66 -20.52 4.06
N VAL A 237 -14.63 -21.55 3.21
CA VAL A 237 -13.81 -21.54 1.99
C VAL A 237 -14.24 -20.42 1.05
N GLY A 238 -15.55 -20.23 0.85
CA GLY A 238 -16.10 -19.14 0.04
C GLY A 238 -15.69 -17.75 0.53
N ALA A 239 -15.69 -17.53 1.85
CA ALA A 239 -15.24 -16.28 2.45
C ALA A 239 -13.73 -16.05 2.25
N LEU A 240 -12.90 -17.09 2.44
CA LEU A 240 -11.46 -17.00 2.18
C LEU A 240 -11.16 -16.72 0.70
N VAL A 241 -11.84 -17.39 -0.23
CA VAL A 241 -11.71 -17.14 -1.67
C VAL A 241 -12.17 -15.73 -2.02
N LEU A 242 -13.27 -15.25 -1.42
CA LEU A 242 -13.75 -13.89 -1.63
C LEU A 242 -12.71 -12.86 -1.16
N LEU A 243 -12.13 -13.04 0.03
CA LEU A 243 -11.17 -12.09 0.59
C LEU A 243 -9.82 -12.09 -0.15
N CYS A 244 -9.29 -13.28 -0.45
CA CYS A 244 -7.92 -13.43 -0.97
C CYS A 244 -7.87 -13.50 -2.52
N GLY A 245 -8.88 -14.09 -3.15
CA GLY A 245 -8.94 -14.33 -4.59
C GLY A 245 -8.79 -13.07 -5.46
N PRO A 246 -9.42 -11.93 -5.10
CA PRO A 246 -9.24 -10.68 -5.84
C PRO A 246 -7.78 -10.24 -5.94
N LEU A 247 -6.98 -10.35 -4.87
CA LEU A 247 -5.55 -10.02 -4.92
C LEU A 247 -4.77 -10.98 -5.82
N ILE A 248 -5.05 -12.30 -5.70
CA ILE A 248 -4.42 -13.35 -6.51
C ILE A 248 -4.63 -13.10 -8.01
N LEU A 249 -5.79 -12.57 -8.39
CA LEU A 249 -6.07 -12.20 -9.77
C LEU A 249 -5.47 -10.83 -10.14
N MET A 250 -5.69 -9.82 -9.30
CA MET A 250 -5.41 -8.43 -9.65
C MET A 250 -3.92 -8.10 -9.63
N ALA A 251 -3.14 -8.58 -8.66
CA ALA A 251 -1.72 -8.24 -8.58
C ALA A 251 -0.93 -8.79 -9.78
N PRO A 252 -1.07 -10.06 -10.20
CA PRO A 252 -0.36 -10.59 -11.36
C PRO A 252 -0.83 -9.95 -12.67
N ALA A 253 -2.14 -9.82 -12.86
CA ALA A 253 -2.70 -9.20 -14.05
C ALA A 253 -2.38 -7.70 -14.13
N GLY A 254 -2.34 -7.00 -13.00
CA GLY A 254 -1.96 -5.59 -12.90
C GLY A 254 -0.49 -5.35 -13.22
N LEU A 255 0.42 -6.17 -12.65
CA LEU A 255 1.84 -6.13 -12.98
C LEU A 255 2.08 -6.48 -14.45
N ALA A 256 1.40 -7.49 -14.99
CA ALA A 256 1.43 -7.83 -16.41
C ALA A 256 0.91 -6.65 -17.26
N GLY A 257 -0.22 -6.03 -16.90
CA GLY A 257 -0.77 -4.86 -17.58
C GLY A 257 0.21 -3.70 -17.64
N LEU A 258 0.93 -3.45 -16.55
CA LEU A 258 1.94 -2.41 -16.46
C LEU A 258 3.17 -2.70 -17.34
N THR A 259 3.70 -3.92 -17.27
CA THR A 259 4.98 -4.32 -17.89
C THR A 259 4.87 -4.66 -19.37
N LEU A 260 3.75 -5.26 -19.78
CA LEU A 260 3.46 -5.61 -21.17
C LEU A 260 3.07 -4.39 -22.00
N THR A 261 2.65 -3.30 -21.35
CA THR A 261 2.38 -2.03 -22.03
C THR A 261 3.69 -1.32 -22.32
N ARG A 262 3.77 -0.63 -23.46
CA ARG A 262 4.94 0.19 -23.77
C ARG A 262 5.10 1.24 -22.67
N PRO A 263 6.30 1.42 -22.10
CA PRO A 263 6.52 2.36 -21.01
C PRO A 263 6.18 3.78 -21.49
N ARG A 264 5.28 4.42 -20.76
CA ARG A 264 4.95 5.83 -20.88
C ARG A 264 5.24 6.54 -19.57
N ARG A 265 5.31 7.86 -19.65
CA ARG A 265 5.53 8.72 -18.49
C ARG A 265 4.48 8.49 -17.38
N GLU A 266 3.22 8.32 -17.76
CA GLU A 266 2.13 8.14 -16.80
C GLU A 266 2.21 6.77 -16.12
N THR A 267 2.56 5.72 -16.88
CA THR A 267 2.78 4.38 -16.34
C THR A 267 4.07 4.29 -15.50
N SER A 268 5.09 5.10 -15.79
CA SER A 268 6.32 5.11 -14.97
C SER A 268 6.08 5.69 -13.58
N LEU A 269 5.16 6.66 -13.44
CA LEU A 269 4.74 7.16 -12.12
C LEU A 269 4.04 6.06 -11.29
N VAL A 270 3.19 5.26 -11.95
CA VAL A 270 2.51 4.13 -11.28
C VAL A 270 3.53 3.06 -10.88
N ALA A 271 4.48 2.73 -11.77
CA ALA A 271 5.57 1.82 -11.45
C ALA A 271 6.42 2.33 -10.28
N LEU A 272 6.76 3.62 -10.28
CA LEU A 272 7.50 4.28 -9.22
C LEU A 272 6.77 4.19 -7.88
N LEU A 273 5.45 4.41 -7.87
CA LEU A 273 4.65 4.25 -6.66
C LEU A 273 4.65 2.79 -6.17
N LEU A 274 4.41 1.81 -7.05
CA LEU A 274 4.41 0.39 -6.65
C LEU A 274 5.76 -0.02 -6.04
N ILE A 275 6.87 0.38 -6.67
CA ILE A 275 8.23 0.13 -6.18
C ILE A 275 8.45 0.82 -4.84
N TYR A 276 8.12 2.12 -4.75
CA TYR A 276 8.26 2.91 -3.53
C TYR A 276 7.48 2.30 -2.36
N TYR A 277 6.19 2.00 -2.58
CA TYR A 277 5.30 1.52 -1.53
C TYR A 277 5.68 0.11 -1.07
N THR A 278 6.10 -0.77 -1.99
CA THR A 278 6.63 -2.08 -1.62
C THR A 278 7.93 -1.93 -0.83
N GLY A 279 8.87 -1.10 -1.34
CA GLY A 279 10.19 -0.92 -0.74
C GLY A 279 10.15 -0.28 0.65
N ILE A 280 9.32 0.73 0.88
CA ILE A 280 9.25 1.39 2.18
C ILE A 280 8.69 0.45 3.27
N HIS A 281 7.71 -0.39 2.95
CA HIS A 281 7.20 -1.39 3.90
C HIS A 281 8.16 -2.58 4.08
N MET A 282 8.99 -2.89 3.07
CA MET A 282 10.12 -3.82 3.25
C MET A 282 11.17 -3.29 4.23
N LEU A 283 11.34 -1.96 4.33
CA LEU A 283 12.32 -1.34 5.22
C LEU A 283 11.82 -1.14 6.64
N ILE A 284 10.50 -1.00 6.86
CA ILE A 284 9.94 -0.69 8.18
C ILE A 284 9.30 -1.94 8.77
N LEU A 285 8.05 -2.19 8.39
CA LEU A 285 7.18 -3.26 8.86
C LEU A 285 6.20 -3.58 7.73
N ALA A 286 5.84 -4.84 7.58
CA ALA A 286 4.92 -5.25 6.53
C ALA A 286 3.78 -6.12 7.08
N GLU A 287 2.56 -5.78 6.66
CA GLU A 287 1.37 -6.59 6.87
C GLU A 287 0.64 -6.75 5.52
N PRO A 288 -0.15 -7.82 5.32
CA PRO A 288 -0.96 -7.99 4.12
C PRO A 288 -1.81 -6.76 3.82
N ARG A 289 -2.46 -6.15 4.81
CA ARG A 289 -3.27 -4.95 4.58
C ARG A 289 -2.55 -3.75 3.99
N PHE A 290 -1.22 -3.66 4.07
CA PHE A 290 -0.48 -2.48 3.60
C PHE A 290 -0.44 -2.34 2.07
N HIS A 291 -0.80 -3.39 1.30
CA HIS A 291 -1.00 -3.26 -0.16
C HIS A 291 -2.36 -2.67 -0.54
N VAL A 292 -3.33 -2.60 0.39
CA VAL A 292 -4.70 -2.14 0.10
C VAL A 292 -4.74 -0.76 -0.58
N PRO A 293 -3.89 0.22 -0.22
CA PRO A 293 -3.84 1.50 -0.94
C PRO A 293 -3.41 1.42 -2.41
N LEU A 294 -2.79 0.32 -2.84
CA LEU A 294 -2.41 0.08 -4.23
C LEU A 294 -3.52 -0.58 -5.05
N ILE A 295 -4.55 -1.14 -4.41
CA ILE A 295 -5.65 -1.85 -5.06
C ILE A 295 -6.34 -1.03 -6.15
N PRO A 296 -6.61 0.27 -5.98
CA PRO A 296 -7.23 1.04 -7.05
C PRO A 296 -6.39 1.13 -8.33
N LEU A 297 -5.07 1.19 -8.19
CA LEU A 297 -4.14 1.21 -9.32
C LEU A 297 -4.06 -0.16 -9.97
N LEU A 298 -3.93 -1.22 -9.16
CA LEU A 298 -3.93 -2.59 -9.64
C LEU A 298 -5.22 -2.89 -10.40
N ALA A 299 -6.38 -2.47 -9.90
CA ALA A 299 -7.67 -2.66 -10.57
C ALA A 299 -7.70 -2.07 -11.98
N VAL A 300 -7.21 -0.84 -12.13
CA VAL A 300 -7.14 -0.17 -13.44
C VAL A 300 -6.15 -0.88 -14.36
N LEU A 301 -5.01 -1.32 -13.85
CA LEU A 301 -4.01 -2.06 -14.63
C LEU A 301 -4.48 -3.47 -15.02
N THR A 302 -5.18 -4.18 -14.13
CA THR A 302 -5.82 -5.47 -14.39
C THR A 302 -6.85 -5.32 -15.49
N ALA A 303 -7.73 -4.32 -15.39
CA ALA A 303 -8.74 -4.06 -16.40
C ALA A 303 -8.10 -3.75 -17.76
N HIS A 304 -7.05 -2.94 -17.78
CA HIS A 304 -6.25 -2.68 -18.99
C HIS A 304 -5.63 -3.95 -19.57
N ALA A 305 -5.04 -4.81 -18.73
CA ALA A 305 -4.49 -6.08 -19.19
C ALA A 305 -5.56 -6.91 -19.89
N LEU A 306 -6.72 -7.12 -19.24
CA LEU A 306 -7.77 -8.00 -19.74
C LEU A 306 -8.50 -7.46 -20.98
N ASP A 307 -8.74 -6.15 -21.04
CA ASP A 307 -9.51 -5.51 -22.11
C ASP A 307 -8.65 -5.22 -23.35
N ASP A 308 -7.50 -4.57 -23.16
CA ASP A 308 -6.64 -4.11 -24.27
C ASP A 308 -5.65 -5.21 -24.72
N ARG A 309 -5.45 -6.26 -23.91
CA ARG A 309 -4.65 -7.46 -24.21
C ARG A 309 -3.23 -7.15 -24.70
N PRO A 310 -2.44 -6.35 -23.95
CA PRO A 310 -1.13 -5.88 -24.39
C PRO A 310 -0.13 -7.01 -24.71
N TRP A 311 -0.31 -8.21 -24.14
CA TRP A 311 0.53 -9.39 -24.42
C TRP A 311 0.59 -9.79 -25.90
N ARG A 312 -0.45 -9.46 -26.69
CA ARG A 312 -0.48 -9.75 -28.14
C ARG A 312 0.55 -8.96 -28.93
N ARG A 313 0.93 -7.77 -28.43
CA ARG A 313 1.85 -6.84 -29.09
C ARG A 313 3.14 -6.60 -28.30
N ALA A 314 3.24 -7.13 -27.08
CA ALA A 314 4.38 -6.96 -26.20
C ALA A 314 5.64 -7.66 -26.74
N ALA A 315 6.79 -6.99 -26.60
CA ALA A 315 8.09 -7.54 -26.95
C ALA A 315 8.47 -8.70 -26.01
N ARG A 316 9.38 -9.59 -26.44
CA ARG A 316 9.87 -10.72 -25.62
C ARG A 316 10.43 -10.26 -24.28
N ARG A 317 11.18 -9.15 -24.25
CA ARG A 317 11.74 -8.57 -23.01
C ARG A 317 10.66 -8.15 -22.02
N GLN A 318 9.54 -7.59 -22.49
CA GLN A 318 8.42 -7.20 -21.63
C GLN A 318 7.72 -8.43 -21.02
N LYS A 319 7.55 -9.50 -21.81
CA LYS A 319 6.98 -10.76 -21.32
C LYS A 319 7.88 -11.42 -20.27
N ALA A 320 9.20 -11.42 -20.51
CA ALA A 320 10.17 -11.92 -19.54
C ALA A 320 10.13 -11.11 -18.24
N LEU A 321 10.09 -9.77 -18.33
CA LEU A 321 9.96 -8.91 -17.15
C LEU A 321 8.64 -9.14 -16.40
N ALA A 322 7.52 -9.30 -17.11
CA ALA A 322 6.24 -9.62 -16.51
C ALA A 322 6.32 -10.95 -15.73
N ALA A 323 6.88 -11.99 -16.33
CA ALA A 323 7.07 -13.28 -15.68
C ALA A 323 7.99 -13.17 -14.44
N LEU A 324 9.10 -12.44 -14.56
CA LEU A 324 10.06 -12.20 -13.46
C LEU A 324 9.41 -11.50 -12.26
N LEU A 325 8.49 -10.57 -12.50
CA LEU A 325 7.80 -9.83 -11.43
C LEU A 325 6.58 -10.57 -10.85
N VAL A 326 5.92 -11.39 -11.67
CA VAL A 326 4.74 -12.16 -11.24
C VAL A 326 5.14 -13.43 -10.48
N LEU A 327 6.20 -14.12 -10.91
CA LEU A 327 6.60 -15.40 -10.33
C LEU A 327 6.85 -15.32 -8.80
N PRO A 328 7.54 -14.31 -8.24
CA PRO A 328 7.72 -14.19 -6.80
C PRO A 328 6.41 -14.09 -6.02
N LEU A 329 5.38 -13.44 -6.57
CA LEU A 329 4.06 -13.36 -5.93
C LEU A 329 3.40 -14.74 -5.86
N LEU A 330 3.43 -15.49 -6.96
CA LEU A 330 2.84 -16.82 -7.03
C LEU A 330 3.56 -17.79 -6.09
N VAL A 331 4.90 -17.77 -6.10
CA VAL A 331 5.72 -18.58 -5.19
C VAL A 331 5.43 -18.21 -3.73
N ASN A 332 5.33 -16.91 -3.42
CA ASN A 332 4.99 -16.44 -2.08
C ASN A 332 3.64 -16.98 -1.60
N TRP A 333 2.59 -16.91 -2.44
CA TRP A 333 1.27 -17.40 -2.04
C TRP A 333 1.19 -18.93 -1.95
N VAL A 334 1.87 -19.65 -2.83
CA VAL A 334 1.97 -21.12 -2.72
C VAL A 334 2.65 -21.49 -1.40
N TRP A 335 3.74 -20.81 -1.07
CA TRP A 335 4.44 -21.02 0.20
C TRP A 335 3.60 -20.61 1.41
N GLU A 336 2.90 -19.47 1.35
CA GLU A 336 2.00 -18.99 2.41
C GLU A 336 0.84 -19.97 2.66
N LEU A 337 0.23 -20.51 1.60
CA LEU A 337 -0.84 -21.50 1.70
C LEU A 337 -0.33 -22.85 2.21
N ALA A 338 0.86 -23.28 1.80
CA ALA A 338 1.49 -24.51 2.28
C ALA A 338 1.88 -24.41 3.76
N ARG A 339 2.48 -23.28 4.16
CA ARG A 339 2.86 -23.00 5.55
C ARG A 339 1.66 -22.99 6.47
N ASP A 340 0.55 -22.40 6.03
CA ASP A 340 -0.65 -22.22 6.85
C ASP A 340 -1.70 -23.31 6.61
N TRP A 341 -1.34 -24.43 5.96
CA TRP A 341 -2.28 -25.49 5.57
C TRP A 341 -3.02 -26.10 6.77
N ASP A 342 -2.30 -26.41 7.85
CA ASP A 342 -2.89 -27.00 9.07
C ASP A 342 -3.86 -26.01 9.73
N LEU A 343 -3.50 -24.72 9.75
CA LEU A 343 -4.38 -23.67 10.24
C LEU A 343 -5.65 -23.55 9.39
N LEU A 344 -5.52 -23.55 8.06
CA LEU A 344 -6.64 -23.42 7.14
C LEU A 344 -7.58 -24.63 7.21
N THR A 345 -7.04 -25.84 7.33
CA THR A 345 -7.83 -27.06 7.50
C THR A 345 -8.54 -27.08 8.85
N ALA A 346 -7.89 -26.64 9.93
CA ALA A 346 -8.53 -26.47 11.23
C ALA A 346 -9.66 -25.43 11.17
N LEU A 347 -9.46 -24.31 10.47
CA LEU A 347 -10.47 -23.25 10.31
C LEU A 347 -11.73 -23.77 9.58
N VAL A 348 -11.56 -24.67 8.62
CA VAL A 348 -12.67 -25.26 7.84
C VAL A 348 -13.34 -26.43 8.61
N GLY A 349 -12.68 -26.95 9.65
CA GLY A 349 -13.18 -28.03 10.48
C GLY A 349 -14.41 -27.65 11.34
N PRO A 350 -15.06 -28.65 11.95
CA PRO A 350 -16.29 -28.43 12.75
C PRO A 350 -16.09 -27.43 13.89
N GLU A 351 -14.93 -27.47 14.55
CA GLU A 351 -14.54 -26.58 15.65
C GLU A 351 -13.70 -25.38 15.19
N GLY A 352 -13.63 -25.10 13.88
CA GLY A 352 -12.81 -24.00 13.35
C GLY A 352 -13.20 -22.61 13.88
N HIS A 353 -14.45 -22.47 14.33
CA HIS A 353 -14.98 -21.27 14.95
C HIS A 353 -14.59 -21.09 16.44
N ARG A 354 -13.85 -22.05 17.03
CA ARG A 354 -13.41 -22.08 18.44
C ARG A 354 -11.92 -22.36 18.58
N LEU A 355 -11.11 -21.93 17.61
CA LEU A 355 -9.66 -22.06 17.68
C LEU A 355 -9.02 -20.99 18.59
N TRP A 356 -9.76 -19.92 18.93
CA TRP A 356 -9.32 -18.83 19.82
C TRP A 356 -7.97 -18.23 19.40
N LEU A 357 -7.81 -18.02 18.09
CA LEU A 357 -6.59 -17.46 17.54
C LEU A 357 -6.45 -16.00 17.96
N GLY A 358 -5.22 -15.59 18.27
CA GLY A 358 -4.87 -14.20 18.48
C GLY A 358 -5.14 -13.35 17.24
N TYR A 359 -5.27 -12.04 17.42
CA TYR A 359 -5.49 -11.12 16.31
C TYR A 359 -4.27 -11.06 15.42
#